data_AF-A0A165XT85-F1
#
_entry.id   AF-A0A165XT85-F1
#
_cell.length_a   1.000
_cell.length_b   1.000
_cell.length_c   1.000
_cell.angle_alpha   90.00
_cell.angle_beta   90.00
_cell.angle_gamma   90.00
#
_symmetry.space_group_name_H-M   'P 1'
#
loop_
_entity.id
_entity.type
_entity.pdbx_description
1 polymer ?
#
loop_
_entity_poly.entity_id
_entity_poly.type
_entity_poly.pdbx_seq_one_letter_code
_entity_poly.pdbx_strand_id
1 'polypeptide(L)'
;MSSPSLNFTEQDLVLNSLYEYTASSLAPSLLLESFMMGVLCACVPLVSYLLWAKPHSFPRAPFIFTVWIILSMAVTHWALSMRQLEYTLTGGPVEIPMNGQELNVGNIWADVWLALLPLVTETVLFGMCLLLQRHLRDATVARDTITELK
;
A
#
# COMPACT_ATOMS: atom_id res chain seq x y z
N MET A 1 22.03 -29.08 -19.82
CA MET A 1 21.68 -29.53 -18.46
C MET A 1 20.17 -29.45 -18.35
N SER A 2 19.51 -30.59 -18.26
CA SER A 2 18.04 -30.71 -18.17
C SER A 2 17.58 -30.34 -16.77
N SER A 3 16.66 -29.37 -16.66
CA SER A 3 16.01 -29.03 -15.39
C SER A 3 15.31 -30.26 -14.82
N PRO A 4 15.44 -30.55 -13.51
CA PRO A 4 14.72 -31.65 -12.88
C PRO A 4 13.22 -31.33 -12.96
N SER A 5 12.46 -32.21 -13.62
CA SER A 5 11.01 -32.14 -13.62
C SER A 5 10.51 -32.44 -12.20
N LEU A 6 10.11 -31.41 -11.45
CA LEU A 6 9.43 -31.56 -10.17
C LEU A 6 8.19 -32.44 -10.36
N ASN A 7 7.95 -33.34 -9.41
CA ASN A 7 6.79 -34.22 -9.46
C ASN A 7 5.51 -33.42 -9.15
N PHE A 8 4.38 -33.76 -9.76
CA PHE A 8 3.13 -32.97 -9.67
C PHE A 8 2.71 -32.67 -8.21
N THR A 9 2.93 -33.63 -7.31
CA THR A 9 2.63 -33.49 -5.88
C THR A 9 3.52 -32.47 -5.16
N GLU A 10 4.78 -32.30 -5.60
CA GLU A 10 5.70 -31.33 -4.98
C GLU A 10 5.33 -29.90 -5.38
N GLN A 11 4.89 -29.71 -6.62
CA GLN A 11 4.46 -28.40 -7.12
C GLN A 11 3.20 -27.91 -6.39
N ASP A 12 2.22 -28.79 -6.16
CA ASP A 12 0.99 -28.47 -5.41
C ASP A 12 1.30 -28.05 -3.97
N LEU A 13 2.24 -28.75 -3.33
CA LEU A 13 2.68 -28.47 -1.95
C LEU A 13 3.39 -27.11 -1.84
N VAL A 14 4.27 -26.80 -2.79
CA VAL A 14 4.94 -25.50 -2.88
C VAL A 14 3.93 -24.39 -3.11
N LEU A 15 2.99 -24.58 -4.05
CA LEU A 15 1.97 -23.56 -4.36
C LEU A 15 1.05 -23.29 -3.17
N ASN A 16 0.62 -24.34 -2.46
CA ASN A 16 -0.21 -24.19 -1.27
C ASN A 16 0.54 -23.44 -0.15
N SER A 17 1.82 -23.77 0.08
CA SER A 17 2.63 -23.04 1.07
C SER A 17 2.86 -21.58 0.70
N LEU A 18 3.03 -21.27 -0.60
CA LEU A 18 3.19 -19.91 -1.10
C LEU A 18 1.89 -19.12 -0.95
N TYR A 19 0.74 -19.73 -1.24
CA TYR A 19 -0.57 -19.15 -1.04
C TYR A 19 -0.83 -18.84 0.44
N GLU A 20 -0.58 -19.81 1.32
CA GLU A 20 -0.77 -19.63 2.76
C GLU A 20 0.16 -18.54 3.32
N TYR A 21 1.42 -18.50 2.87
CA TYR A 21 2.36 -17.44 3.21
C TYR A 21 1.89 -16.06 2.72
N THR A 22 1.44 -15.98 1.47
CA THR A 22 0.97 -14.73 0.85
C THR A 22 -0.28 -14.22 1.55
N ALA A 23 -1.24 -15.11 1.84
CA ALA A 23 -2.49 -14.77 2.51
C ALA A 23 -2.28 -14.38 3.98
N SER A 24 -1.39 -15.05 4.71
CA SER A 24 -1.18 -14.82 6.15
C SER A 24 -0.23 -13.69 6.48
N SER A 25 0.79 -13.44 5.65
CA SER A 25 1.85 -12.49 5.98
C SER A 25 1.91 -11.32 5.00
N LEU A 26 1.89 -11.61 3.71
CA LEU A 26 2.21 -10.62 2.70
C LEU A 26 1.01 -9.67 2.44
N ALA A 27 -0.19 -10.22 2.30
CA ALA A 27 -1.40 -9.42 2.08
C ALA A 27 -1.72 -8.49 3.25
N PRO A 28 -1.73 -8.93 4.53
CA PRO A 28 -1.97 -8.02 5.66
C PRO A 28 -0.90 -6.93 5.78
N SER A 29 0.37 -7.27 5.54
CA SER A 29 1.48 -6.30 5.57
C SER A 29 1.31 -5.24 4.48
N LEU A 30 0.96 -5.66 3.26
CA LEU A 30 0.73 -4.76 2.13
C LEU A 30 -0.48 -3.84 2.35
N LEU A 31 -1.57 -4.36 2.92
CA LEU A 31 -2.74 -3.57 3.26
C LEU A 31 -2.42 -2.54 4.36
N LEU A 32 -1.65 -2.93 5.37
CA LEU A 32 -1.18 -2.01 6.40
C LEU A 32 -0.27 -0.94 5.81
N GLU A 33 0.67 -1.30 4.93
CA GLU A 33 1.56 -0.37 4.24
C GLU A 33 0.75 0.63 3.39
N SER A 34 -0.25 0.13 2.66
CA SER A 34 -1.16 0.92 1.83
C SER A 34 -2.01 1.88 2.66
N PHE A 35 -2.54 1.42 3.80
CA PHE A 35 -3.25 2.26 4.76
C PHE A 35 -2.35 3.39 5.27
N MET A 36 -1.12 3.06 5.71
CA MET A 36 -0.14 4.04 6.20
C MET A 36 0.25 5.04 5.11
N MET A 37 0.35 4.60 3.85
CA MET A 37 0.60 5.47 2.69
C MET A 37 -0.53 6.50 2.52
N GLY A 38 -1.79 6.07 2.61
CA GLY A 38 -2.95 6.97 2.58
C GLY A 38 -2.93 8.01 3.71
N VAL A 39 -2.59 7.57 4.92
CA VAL A 39 -2.43 8.43 6.10
C VAL A 39 -1.33 9.48 5.87
N LEU A 40 -0.16 9.07 5.38
CA LEU A 40 0.95 9.98 5.07
C LEU A 40 0.59 11.00 3.99
N CYS A 41 -0.13 10.58 2.95
CA CYS A 41 -0.62 11.46 1.89
C CYS A 41 -1.58 12.55 2.39
N ALA A 42 -2.33 12.31 3.47
CA ALA A 42 -3.14 13.36 4.13
C ALA A 42 -2.31 14.22 5.08
N CYS A 43 -1.46 13.59 5.90
CA CYS A 43 -0.65 14.26 6.91
C CYS A 43 0.36 15.24 6.33
N VAL A 44 1.12 14.84 5.31
CA VAL A 44 2.25 15.64 4.80
C VAL A 44 1.80 16.99 4.23
N PRO A 45 0.75 17.07 3.38
CA PRO A 45 0.21 18.35 2.93
C PRO A 45 -0.36 19.18 4.08
N LEU A 46 -1.04 18.55 5.04
CA LEU A 46 -1.65 19.24 6.17
C LEU A 46 -0.60 19.85 7.11
N VAL A 47 0.44 19.08 7.46
CA VAL A 47 1.59 19.56 8.25
C VAL A 47 2.33 20.66 7.49
N SER A 48 2.55 20.48 6.19
CA SER A 48 3.18 21.51 5.34
C SER A 48 2.37 22.81 5.34
N TYR A 49 1.04 22.71 5.23
CA TYR A 49 0.14 23.86 5.29
C TYR A 49 0.17 24.56 6.65
N LEU A 50 0.12 23.82 7.76
CA LEU A 50 0.19 24.39 9.10
C LEU A 50 1.53 25.09 9.37
N LEU A 51 2.63 24.50 8.91
CA LEU A 51 3.96 25.12 8.93
C LEU A 51 4.00 26.38 8.09
N TRP A 52 3.30 26.40 6.96
CA TRP A 52 3.23 27.58 6.09
C TRP A 52 2.38 28.71 6.70
N ALA A 53 1.23 28.38 7.30
CA ALA A 53 0.27 29.34 7.82
C ALA A 53 0.77 30.12 9.04
N LYS A 54 1.65 29.54 9.87
CA LYS A 54 2.09 30.18 11.13
C LYS A 54 3.33 31.05 10.91
N PRO A 55 3.27 32.39 11.03
CA PRO A 55 4.44 33.25 10.90
C PRO A 55 5.45 32.96 12.02
N HIS A 56 6.57 32.37 11.66
CA HIS A 56 7.74 32.09 12.49
C HIS A 56 9.01 32.40 11.70
N SER A 57 10.02 32.89 12.40
CA SER A 57 11.27 33.46 11.89
C SER A 57 12.29 32.44 11.34
N PHE A 58 11.94 31.15 11.31
CA PHE A 58 12.84 30.08 10.86
C PHE A 58 12.70 29.78 9.36
N PRO A 59 13.77 29.36 8.66
CA PRO A 59 13.71 28.96 7.26
C PRO A 59 12.90 27.66 7.13
N ARG A 60 11.66 27.77 6.63
CA ARG A 60 10.70 26.63 6.56
C ARG A 60 10.86 25.75 5.35
N ALA A 61 11.39 26.31 4.27
CA ALA A 61 11.62 25.61 3.01
C ALA A 61 12.39 24.28 3.18
N PRO A 62 13.52 24.20 3.92
CA PRO A 62 14.23 22.94 4.07
C PRO A 62 13.41 21.87 4.80
N PHE A 63 12.68 22.25 5.86
CA PHE A 63 11.89 21.28 6.62
C PHE A 63 10.73 20.71 5.80
N ILE A 64 9.98 21.57 5.11
CA ILE A 64 8.90 21.14 4.21
C ILE A 64 9.50 20.21 3.15
N PHE A 65 10.58 20.63 2.50
CA PHE A 65 11.24 19.85 1.46
C PHE A 65 11.69 18.46 1.96
N THR A 66 12.27 18.36 3.16
CA THR A 66 12.65 17.08 3.77
C THR A 66 11.45 16.15 3.93
N VAL A 67 10.32 16.64 4.44
CA VAL A 67 9.11 15.82 4.60
C VAL A 67 8.58 15.33 3.24
N TRP A 68 8.63 16.17 2.21
CA TRP A 68 8.23 15.79 0.85
C TRP A 68 9.17 14.75 0.21
N ILE A 69 10.48 14.84 0.46
CA ILE A 69 11.45 13.80 0.03
C ILE A 69 11.13 12.47 0.69
N ILE A 70 10.91 12.46 2.01
CA ILE A 70 10.57 11.24 2.76
C ILE A 70 9.28 10.63 2.24
N LEU A 71 8.24 11.45 1.99
CA LEU A 71 7.00 10.99 1.38
C LEU A 71 7.25 10.35 0.01
N SER A 72 8.05 11.01 -0.84
CA SER A 72 8.36 10.51 -2.18
C SER A 72 9.11 9.17 -2.12
N MET A 73 10.07 9.04 -1.21
CA MET A 73 10.78 7.79 -0.97
C MET A 73 9.83 6.67 -0.50
N ALA A 74 8.91 6.97 0.42
CA ALA A 74 7.90 6.03 0.89
C ALA A 74 6.95 5.59 -0.24
N VAL A 75 6.48 6.52 -1.09
CA VAL A 75 5.67 6.20 -2.28
C VAL A 75 6.45 5.27 -3.21
N THR A 76 7.72 5.56 -3.48
CA THR A 76 8.53 4.70 -4.36
C THR A 76 8.75 3.31 -3.78
N HIS A 77 9.00 3.20 -2.48
CA HIS A 77 9.12 1.92 -1.78
C HIS A 77 7.82 1.11 -1.90
N TRP A 78 6.69 1.72 -1.57
CA TRP A 78 5.38 1.10 -1.66
C TRP A 78 5.05 0.65 -3.09
N ALA A 79 5.34 1.48 -4.10
CA ALA A 79 5.12 1.12 -5.50
C ALA A 79 5.99 -0.07 -5.95
N LEU A 80 7.23 -0.15 -5.46
CA LEU A 80 8.10 -1.31 -5.73
C LEU A 80 7.61 -2.56 -5.02
N SER A 81 7.13 -2.46 -3.77
CA SER A 81 6.51 -3.54 -3.00
C SER A 81 5.29 -4.12 -3.74
N MET A 82 4.39 -3.24 -4.22
CA MET A 82 3.24 -3.61 -5.05
C MET A 82 3.67 -4.34 -6.34
N ARG A 83 4.72 -3.85 -7.01
CA ARG A 83 5.23 -4.46 -8.24
C ARG A 83 5.87 -5.83 -7.99
N GLN A 84 6.59 -6.00 -6.89
CA GLN A 84 7.15 -7.29 -6.49
C GLN A 84 6.05 -8.31 -6.20
N LEU A 85 4.96 -7.86 -5.57
CA LEU A 85 3.79 -8.69 -5.35
C LEU A 85 3.11 -9.10 -6.66
N GLU A 86 2.91 -8.16 -7.58
CA GLU A 86 2.39 -8.44 -8.92
C GLU A 86 3.21 -9.54 -9.61
N TYR A 87 4.54 -9.37 -9.68
CA TYR A 87 5.42 -10.37 -10.28
C TYR A 87 5.31 -11.74 -9.59
N THR A 88 5.15 -11.77 -8.27
CA THR A 88 5.01 -13.02 -7.49
C THR A 88 3.69 -13.71 -7.83
N LEU A 89 2.59 -12.96 -7.92
CA LEU A 89 1.26 -13.50 -8.25
C LEU A 89 1.18 -13.93 -9.70
N THR A 90 1.74 -13.17 -10.66
CA THR A 90 1.71 -13.52 -12.08
C THR A 90 2.65 -14.67 -12.47
N GLY A 91 3.32 -15.33 -11.50
CA GLY A 91 4.10 -16.55 -11.73
C GLY A 91 5.61 -16.35 -11.96
N GLY A 92 6.17 -15.25 -11.46
CA GLY A 92 7.53 -14.78 -11.75
C GLY A 92 8.76 -15.61 -11.37
N PRO A 93 8.71 -16.86 -10.86
CA PRO A 93 9.92 -17.69 -10.80
C PRO A 93 9.83 -19.09 -11.43
N VAL A 94 8.70 -19.51 -11.99
CA VAL A 94 8.56 -20.87 -12.55
C VAL A 94 8.46 -20.81 -14.07
N GLU A 95 9.57 -20.46 -14.73
CA GLU A 95 9.75 -20.64 -16.18
C GLU A 95 9.93 -22.13 -16.54
N ILE A 96 9.00 -22.99 -16.09
CA ILE A 96 8.95 -24.41 -16.49
C ILE A 96 8.22 -24.50 -17.84
N PRO A 97 8.77 -25.24 -18.82
CA PRO A 97 8.22 -25.30 -20.17
C PRO A 97 6.75 -25.75 -20.18
N MET A 98 5.93 -24.91 -20.81
CA MET A 98 4.48 -24.85 -20.72
C MET A 98 3.77 -26.15 -21.17
N ASN A 99 2.98 -26.73 -20.26
CA ASN A 99 1.94 -27.69 -20.58
C ASN A 99 0.56 -27.09 -20.22
N GLY A 100 -0.50 -27.46 -20.94
CA GLY A 100 -1.81 -26.77 -20.95
C GLY A 100 -2.58 -26.65 -19.62
N GLN A 101 -2.04 -27.16 -18.51
CA GLN A 101 -2.64 -27.11 -17.17
C GLN A 101 -2.24 -25.84 -16.38
N GLU A 102 -1.08 -25.23 -16.66
CA GLU A 102 -0.61 -24.01 -15.97
C GLU A 102 -1.28 -22.73 -16.49
N LEU A 103 -1.85 -22.76 -17.71
CA LEU A 103 -2.62 -21.65 -18.27
C LEU A 103 -3.84 -21.31 -17.40
N ASN A 104 -4.38 -22.31 -16.68
CA ASN A 104 -5.48 -22.13 -15.75
C ASN A 104 -5.03 -21.50 -14.41
N VAL A 105 -3.83 -21.86 -13.92
CA VAL A 105 -3.29 -21.33 -12.66
C VAL A 105 -2.85 -19.87 -12.81
N GLY A 106 -2.16 -19.53 -13.90
CA GLY A 106 -1.80 -18.13 -14.19
C GLY A 106 -3.02 -17.20 -14.31
N ASN A 107 -4.11 -17.69 -14.92
CA ASN A 107 -5.36 -16.94 -15.00
C ASN A 107 -5.99 -16.70 -13.61
N ILE A 108 -5.98 -17.71 -12.72
CA ILE A 108 -6.50 -17.57 -11.35
C ILE A 108 -5.72 -16.50 -10.58
N TRP A 109 -4.39 -16.47 -10.68
CA TRP A 109 -3.60 -15.46 -9.97
C TRP A 109 -3.73 -14.06 -10.58
N ALA A 110 -3.90 -13.95 -11.90
CA ALA A 110 -4.22 -12.68 -12.54
C ALA A 110 -5.58 -12.14 -12.05
N ASP A 111 -6.59 -13.01 -11.92
CA ASP A 111 -7.90 -12.64 -11.37
C ASP A 111 -7.80 -12.20 -9.90
N VAL A 112 -6.98 -12.89 -9.09
CA VAL A 112 -6.71 -12.50 -7.70
C VAL A 112 -6.04 -11.14 -7.62
N TRP A 113 -5.06 -10.85 -8.50
CA TRP A 113 -4.43 -9.53 -8.56
C TRP A 113 -5.43 -8.43 -8.93
N LEU A 114 -6.28 -8.69 -9.93
CA LEU A 114 -7.35 -7.77 -10.32
C LEU A 114 -8.35 -7.49 -9.20
N ALA A 115 -8.61 -8.47 -8.33
CA ALA A 115 -9.45 -8.29 -7.13
C ALA A 115 -8.71 -7.59 -5.98
N LEU A 116 -7.39 -7.78 -5.84
CA LEU A 116 -6.58 -7.17 -4.80
C LEU A 116 -6.33 -5.67 -5.04
N LEU A 117 -6.19 -5.27 -6.30
CA LEU A 117 -5.90 -3.90 -6.70
C LEU A 117 -6.95 -2.88 -6.19
N PRO A 118 -8.27 -3.09 -6.37
CA PRO A 118 -9.28 -2.21 -5.80
C PRO A 118 -9.23 -2.19 -4.27
N LEU A 119 -9.00 -3.33 -3.62
CA LEU A 119 -8.88 -3.39 -2.16
C LEU A 119 -7.73 -2.52 -1.65
N VAL A 120 -6.56 -2.59 -2.30
CA VAL A 120 -5.43 -1.73 -1.99
C VAL A 120 -5.81 -0.25 -2.16
N THR A 121 -6.46 0.12 -3.27
CA THR A 121 -6.89 1.52 -3.46
C THR A 121 -7.89 1.97 -2.42
N GLU A 122 -8.83 1.12 -2.02
CA GLU A 122 -9.80 1.41 -0.96
C GLU A 122 -9.12 1.60 0.39
N THR A 123 -8.11 0.78 0.74
CA THR A 123 -7.36 0.97 2.00
C THR A 123 -6.57 2.27 2.04
N VAL A 124 -5.97 2.69 0.92
CA VAL A 124 -5.30 3.99 0.80
C VAL A 124 -6.31 5.12 1.01
N LEU A 125 -7.45 5.08 0.32
CA LEU A 125 -8.51 6.08 0.44
C LEU A 125 -9.10 6.10 1.86
N PHE A 126 -9.29 4.94 2.48
CA PHE A 126 -9.79 4.82 3.84
C PHE A 126 -8.84 5.48 4.85
N GLY A 127 -7.53 5.23 4.73
CA GLY A 127 -6.51 5.90 5.55
C GLY A 127 -6.53 7.42 5.40
N MET A 128 -6.68 7.90 4.16
CA MET A 128 -6.80 9.33 3.86
C MET A 128 -8.07 9.95 4.48
N CYS A 129 -9.22 9.31 4.29
CA CYS A 129 -10.51 9.79 4.77
C CYS A 129 -10.60 9.84 6.30
N LEU A 130 -10.08 8.83 7.01
CA LEU A 130 -10.14 8.78 8.48
C LEU A 130 -9.46 9.98 9.13
N LEU A 131 -8.29 10.39 8.63
CA LEU A 131 -7.59 11.55 9.15
C LEU A 131 -8.30 12.86 8.83
N LEU A 132 -8.80 13.00 7.61
CA LEU A 132 -9.55 14.20 7.22
C LEU A 132 -10.82 14.35 8.05
N GLN A 133 -11.56 13.26 8.27
CA GLN A 133 -12.75 13.26 9.13
C GLN A 133 -12.42 13.60 10.58
N ARG A 134 -11.31 13.09 11.12
CA ARG A 134 -10.85 13.44 12.47
C ARG A 134 -10.54 14.93 12.57
N HIS A 135 -9.78 15.48 11.63
CA HIS A 135 -9.46 16.91 11.62
C HIS A 135 -10.69 17.80 11.46
N LEU A 136 -11.65 17.41 10.59
CA LEU A 136 -12.92 18.12 10.44
C LEU A 136 -13.74 18.10 11.74
N ARG A 137 -13.76 16.97 12.45
CA ARG A 137 -14.41 16.85 13.76
C ARG A 137 -13.75 17.75 14.80
N ASP A 138 -12.42 17.74 14.89
CA ASP A 138 -11.69 18.58 15.84
C ASP A 138 -11.91 20.08 15.54
N ALA A 139 -11.97 20.46 14.26
CA ALA A 139 -12.23 21.84 13.84
C ALA A 139 -13.68 22.31 14.10
N THR A 140 -14.66 21.41 14.04
CA THR A 140 -16.07 21.73 14.33
C THR A 140 -16.28 21.91 15.83
N VAL A 141 -15.75 21.01 16.67
CA VAL A 141 -15.81 21.14 18.15
C VAL A 141 -15.13 22.42 18.63
N ALA A 142 -13.98 22.78 18.05
CA ALA A 142 -13.29 24.03 18.38
C ALA A 142 -14.10 25.28 17.97
N ARG A 143 -14.90 25.20 16.90
CA ARG A 143 -15.77 26.31 16.49
C ARG A 143 -16.94 26.50 17.46
N ASP A 144 -17.58 25.41 17.85
CA ASP A 144 -18.78 25.46 18.69
C ASP A 144 -18.47 25.98 20.10
N THR A 145 -17.33 25.58 20.66
CA THR A 145 -16.82 26.12 21.95
C THR A 145 -16.52 27.62 21.90
N ILE A 146 -16.05 28.16 20.77
CA ILE A 146 -15.80 29.60 20.61
C ILE A 146 -17.13 30.37 20.51
N THR A 147 -18.18 29.78 19.91
CA THR A 147 -19.49 30.43 19.82
C THR A 147 -20.27 30.46 21.12
N GLU A 148 -20.07 29.50 22.03
CA GLU A 148 -20.73 29.51 23.36
C GLU A 148 -20.10 30.51 24.34
N LEU A 149 -18.84 30.91 24.12
CA LEU A 149 -18.12 31.86 24.96
C LEU A 149 -18.42 33.34 24.61
N LYS A 150 -19.27 33.61 23.62
CA LYS A 150 -19.49 34.94 23.04
C LYS A 150 -20.93 35.39 23.20
#